data_AF-A0A7R9L1I1-F1
#
_entry.id   AF-A0A7R9L1I1-F1
#
_cell.length_a   1.000
_cell.length_b   1.000
_cell.length_c   1.000
_cell.angle_alpha   90.00
_cell.angle_beta   90.00
_cell.angle_gamma   90.00
#
_symmetry.space_group_name_H-M   'P 1'
#
loop_
_entity.id
_entity.type
_entity.pdbx_description
1 polymer ?
#
loop_
_entity_poly.entity_id
_entity_poly.type
_entity_poly.pdbx_seq_one_letter_code
_entity_poly.pdbx_strand_id
1 'polypeptide(L)'
;MTLTPAYVMIKEPSNETMSATEECRRLAEPFVVTGEVVHGFGRGSKELGIPTANVDPEVVKAIGTQLESGIYYGFCQLVPTTTATAPQVSNGVVDTTAAHESRPPVYGMVCSLGWNPQYNNTIRSLEAYILHKFDTDFYGSTLRVAIC
;
A
#
# COMPACT_ATOMS: atom_id res chain seq x y z
N MET A 1 6.12 15.75 29.70
CA MET A 1 5.97 16.10 28.28
C MET A 1 5.23 14.93 27.64
N THR A 2 3.91 14.98 27.67
CA THR A 2 3.04 13.90 27.17
C THR A 2 2.96 14.01 25.65
N LEU A 3 3.48 13.01 24.96
CA LEU A 3 3.34 12.88 23.52
C LEU A 3 1.86 12.59 23.21
N THR A 4 1.20 13.50 22.51
CA THR A 4 -0.10 13.25 21.89
C THR A 4 0.10 12.21 20.78
N PRO A 5 -0.55 11.04 20.81
CA PRO A 5 -0.49 10.12 19.68
C PRO A 5 -1.22 10.72 18.49
N ALA A 6 -0.66 10.58 17.29
CA ALA A 6 -1.33 10.95 16.05
C ALA A 6 -2.49 9.96 15.82
N TYR A 7 -3.72 10.46 15.83
CA TYR A 7 -4.92 9.65 15.60
C TYR A 7 -5.20 9.49 14.10
N VAL A 8 -5.73 8.33 13.74
CA VAL A 8 -6.29 8.02 12.43
C VAL A 8 -7.73 8.53 12.38
N MET A 9 -8.05 9.37 11.40
CA MET A 9 -9.39 9.94 11.20
C MET A 9 -10.24 8.97 10.37
N ILE A 10 -11.22 8.30 10.99
CA ILE A 10 -12.34 7.70 10.26
C ILE A 10 -13.30 8.85 9.94
N LYS A 11 -13.51 9.16 8.67
CA LYS A 11 -14.52 10.14 8.26
C LYS A 11 -15.59 9.44 7.42
N GLU A 12 -16.76 9.24 7.99
CA GLU A 12 -18.00 9.29 7.22
C GLU A 12 -18.73 10.60 7.53
N PRO A 13 -19.33 11.29 6.55
CA PRO A 13 -20.14 12.47 6.79
C PRO A 13 -21.58 12.03 7.06
N SER A 14 -21.88 11.69 8.31
CA SER A 14 -23.27 11.71 8.80
C SER A 14 -23.28 12.32 10.20
N ASN A 15 -24.35 13.06 10.49
CA ASN A 15 -24.46 14.08 11.53
C ASN A 15 -24.58 13.50 12.96
N GLU A 16 -23.91 12.38 13.26
CA GLU A 16 -23.98 11.72 14.56
C GLU A 16 -22.70 11.99 15.36
N THR A 17 -22.88 12.38 16.62
CA THR A 17 -21.79 12.63 17.56
C THR A 17 -21.03 11.32 17.75
N MET A 18 -19.82 11.22 17.18
CA MET A 18 -18.96 10.04 17.33
C MET A 18 -18.72 9.77 18.81
N SER A 19 -19.17 8.62 19.29
CA SER A 19 -18.82 8.11 20.61
C SER A 19 -17.31 7.89 20.66
N ALA A 20 -16.67 8.22 21.78
CA ALA A 20 -15.23 8.09 22.03
C ALA A 20 -14.67 6.64 21.98
N THR A 21 -15.44 5.68 21.44
CA THR A 21 -15.18 4.24 21.38
C THR A 21 -14.84 3.73 19.97
N GLU A 22 -14.64 4.58 18.97
CA GLU A 22 -13.99 4.16 17.72
C GLU A 22 -12.47 4.00 17.92
N GLU A 23 -12.12 3.14 18.86
CA GLU A 23 -10.77 2.79 19.23
C GLU A 23 -10.04 2.19 18.01
N CYS A 24 -8.76 2.54 17.86
CA CYS A 24 -7.87 1.90 16.91
C CYS A 24 -7.79 0.41 17.26
N ARG A 25 -8.59 -0.43 16.59
CA ARG A 25 -8.64 -1.86 16.84
C ARG A 25 -7.43 -2.51 16.19
N ARG A 26 -6.54 -3.03 17.03
CA ARG A 26 -5.45 -3.89 16.58
C ARG A 26 -6.03 -5.19 16.03
N LEU A 27 -5.54 -5.65 14.89
CA LEU A 27 -5.91 -6.97 14.38
C LEU A 27 -5.29 -8.05 15.27
N ALA A 28 -6.00 -9.18 15.43
CA ALA A 28 -5.47 -10.32 16.19
C ALA A 28 -4.19 -10.88 15.55
N GLU A 29 -4.15 -10.89 14.22
CA GLU A 29 -3.02 -11.32 13.39
C GLU A 29 -2.89 -10.33 12.22
N PRO A 30 -1.67 -10.12 11.68
CA PRO A 30 -1.49 -9.25 10.53
C PRO A 30 -2.28 -9.74 9.31
N PHE A 31 -3.05 -8.84 8.69
CA PHE A 31 -3.76 -9.14 7.43
C PHE A 31 -2.85 -8.82 6.24
N VAL A 32 -2.47 -9.86 5.49
CA VAL A 32 -1.48 -9.73 4.41
C VAL A 32 -2.15 -9.63 3.04
N VAL A 33 -1.77 -8.61 2.27
CA VAL A 33 -2.20 -8.40 0.88
C VAL A 33 -0.97 -8.30 0.00
N THR A 34 -0.94 -9.00 -1.12
CA THR A 34 0.12 -8.88 -2.11
C THR A 34 -0.50 -8.64 -3.48
N GLY A 35 -0.09 -7.58 -4.16
CA GLY A 35 -0.58 -7.26 -5.49
C GLY A 35 0.32 -6.26 -6.20
N GLU A 36 0.10 -6.14 -7.50
CA GLU A 36 0.80 -5.17 -8.34
C GLU A 36 0.37 -3.74 -7.98
N VAL A 37 1.32 -2.81 -8.04
CA VAL A 37 1.04 -1.38 -7.96
C VAL A 37 0.54 -0.89 -9.31
N VAL A 38 -0.73 -0.52 -9.37
CA VAL A 38 -1.38 -0.03 -10.59
C VAL A 38 -1.60 1.49 -10.53
N HIS A 39 -1.90 2.08 -11.68
CA HIS A 39 -2.29 3.48 -11.73
C HIS A 39 -3.68 3.66 -11.11
N GLY A 40 -3.82 4.66 -10.25
CA GLY A 40 -5.12 5.11 -9.75
C GLY A 40 -5.79 6.10 -10.71
N PHE A 41 -6.84 6.78 -10.23
CA PHE A 41 -7.68 7.69 -11.04
C PHE A 41 -7.22 9.15 -11.06
N GLY A 42 -5.96 9.43 -10.72
CA GLY A 42 -5.36 10.76 -10.91
C GLY A 42 -5.93 11.89 -10.05
N ARG A 43 -6.34 11.63 -8.80
CA ARG A 43 -6.98 12.65 -7.93
C ARG A 43 -6.01 13.60 -7.21
N GLY A 44 -4.82 13.84 -7.76
CA GLY A 44 -3.90 14.88 -7.25
C GLY A 44 -3.16 14.53 -5.95
N SER A 45 -3.20 13.30 -5.44
CA SER A 45 -2.45 12.93 -4.22
C SER A 45 -0.94 13.16 -4.37
N LYS A 46 -0.39 12.94 -5.57
CA LYS A 46 0.98 13.28 -5.94
C LYS A 46 1.24 14.80 -5.91
N GLU A 47 0.28 15.61 -6.36
CA GLU A 47 0.36 17.08 -6.36
C GLU A 47 0.25 17.67 -4.95
N LEU A 48 -0.47 16.98 -4.06
CA LEU A 48 -0.56 17.30 -2.63
C LEU A 48 0.66 16.79 -1.82
N GLY A 49 1.61 16.13 -2.46
CA GLY A 49 2.82 15.60 -1.82
C GLY A 49 2.60 14.31 -1.00
N ILE A 50 1.47 13.63 -1.18
CA ILE A 50 1.08 12.40 -0.45
C ILE A 50 0.79 11.28 -1.47
N PRO A 51 1.78 10.81 -2.24
CA PRO A 51 1.56 9.81 -3.27
C PRO A 51 1.12 8.46 -2.68
N THR A 52 0.02 7.91 -3.19
CA THR A 52 -0.51 6.60 -2.78
C THR A 52 -0.31 5.54 -3.86
N ALA A 53 0.14 4.35 -3.47
CA ALA A 53 0.24 3.17 -4.31
C ALA A 53 -1.11 2.44 -4.32
N ASN A 54 -1.73 2.30 -5.50
CA ASN A 54 -2.99 1.57 -5.65
C ASN A 54 -2.66 0.09 -5.89
N VAL A 55 -3.29 -0.81 -5.13
CA VAL A 55 -3.16 -2.27 -5.35
C VAL A 55 -4.17 -2.72 -6.40
N ASP A 56 -3.78 -3.69 -7.24
CA ASP A 56 -4.64 -4.31 -8.26
C ASP A 56 -6.08 -4.59 -7.75
N PRO A 57 -7.12 -4.10 -8.44
CA PRO A 57 -8.51 -4.25 -8.01
C PRO A 57 -8.99 -5.69 -7.81
N GLU A 58 -8.48 -6.66 -8.58
CA GLU A 58 -8.89 -8.06 -8.42
C GLU A 58 -8.32 -8.66 -7.12
N VAL A 59 -7.12 -8.23 -6.71
CA VAL A 59 -6.56 -8.57 -5.40
C VAL A 59 -7.40 -7.95 -4.28
N VAL A 60 -7.79 -6.68 -4.43
CA VAL A 60 -8.61 -5.99 -3.41
C VAL A 60 -10.01 -6.60 -3.31
N LYS A 61 -10.61 -7.03 -4.43
CA LYS A 61 -11.88 -7.73 -4.46
C LYS A 61 -11.84 -9.04 -3.68
N ALA A 62 -10.72 -9.77 -3.73
CA ALA A 62 -10.52 -11.01 -2.97
C ALA A 62 -10.48 -10.81 -1.44
N ILE A 63 -10.23 -9.59 -0.94
CA ILE A 63 -10.36 -9.27 0.49
C ILE A 63 -11.81 -9.50 0.95
N GLY A 64 -12.80 -9.22 0.09
CA GLY A 64 -14.21 -9.42 0.40
C GLY A 64 -14.63 -8.67 1.67
N THR A 65 -15.23 -9.39 2.62
CA THR A 65 -15.69 -8.85 3.92
C THR A 65 -14.73 -9.14 5.06
N GLN A 66 -13.52 -9.64 4.79
CA GLN A 66 -12.54 -9.99 5.83
C GLN A 66 -11.98 -8.76 6.55
N LEU A 67 -12.02 -7.60 5.90
CA LEU A 67 -11.59 -6.33 6.46
C LEU A 67 -12.60 -5.24 6.09
N GLU A 68 -13.05 -4.48 7.08
CA GLU A 68 -14.00 -3.38 6.92
C GLU A 68 -13.36 -2.20 6.15
N SER A 69 -14.17 -1.31 5.61
CA SER A 69 -13.63 -0.08 5.02
C SER A 69 -13.11 0.84 6.12
N GLY A 70 -12.00 1.52 5.86
CA GLY A 70 -11.36 2.35 6.87
C GLY A 70 -9.93 2.71 6.51
N ILE A 71 -9.26 3.33 7.48
CA ILE A 71 -7.83 3.67 7.40
C ILE A 71 -7.08 2.75 8.35
N TYR A 72 -6.01 2.16 7.83
CA TYR A 72 -5.20 1.16 8.50
C TYR A 72 -3.74 1.56 8.48
N TYR A 73 -2.95 0.97 9.35
CA TYR A 73 -1.49 1.11 9.37
C TYR A 73 -0.82 -0.25 9.39
N GLY A 74 0.48 -0.26 9.16
CA GLY A 74 1.29 -1.47 9.23
C GLY A 74 2.57 -1.33 8.45
N PHE A 75 2.95 -2.40 7.77
CA PHE A 75 4.21 -2.48 7.05
C PHE A 75 3.98 -2.85 5.59
N CYS A 76 4.91 -2.46 4.73
CA CYS A 76 4.94 -2.92 3.37
C CYS A 76 6.36 -3.20 2.88
N GLN A 77 6.45 -4.00 1.83
CA GLN A 77 7.68 -4.29 1.12
C GLN A 77 7.41 -4.12 -0.37
N LEU A 78 8.23 -3.31 -1.04
CA LEU A 78 8.19 -3.14 -2.49
C LEU A 78 9.20 -4.11 -3.11
N VAL A 79 8.71 -5.01 -3.96
CA VAL A 79 9.51 -5.94 -4.74
C VAL A 79 9.49 -5.45 -6.18
N PRO A 80 10.60 -4.88 -6.68
CA PRO A 80 10.68 -4.45 -8.07
C PRO A 80 10.33 -5.59 -9.00
N THR A 81 9.55 -5.31 -10.04
CA THR A 81 9.35 -6.30 -11.10
C THR A 81 10.67 -6.48 -11.79
N THR A 82 11.32 -7.61 -11.54
CA THR A 82 12.39 -8.11 -12.40
C THR A 82 11.76 -8.30 -13.77
N THR A 83 11.81 -7.26 -14.61
CA THR A 83 12.10 -7.51 -16.01
C THR A 83 13.38 -8.31 -15.94
N ALA A 84 13.29 -9.60 -16.26
CA ALA A 84 14.47 -10.40 -16.47
C ALA A 84 15.37 -9.57 -17.39
N THR A 85 16.40 -8.96 -16.80
CA THR A 85 17.54 -8.56 -17.60
C THR A 85 18.09 -9.91 -17.99
N ALA A 86 17.66 -10.40 -19.17
CA ALA A 86 18.37 -11.47 -19.83
C ALA A 86 19.86 -11.12 -19.67
N PRO A 87 20.70 -12.05 -19.19
CA PRO A 87 22.09 -11.76 -18.91
C PRO A 87 22.65 -10.98 -20.09
N GLN A 88 23.04 -9.72 -19.86
CA GLN A 88 23.70 -8.92 -20.87
C GLN A 88 25.04 -9.61 -21.09
N VAL A 89 25.11 -10.42 -22.14
CA VAL A 89 26.36 -11.03 -22.58
C VAL A 89 27.20 -9.91 -23.18
N SER A 90 27.97 -9.22 -22.35
CA SER A 90 29.12 -8.45 -22.83
C SER A 90 30.31 -9.40 -22.90
N ASN A 91 30.69 -9.81 -24.12
CA ASN A 91 31.96 -10.44 -24.47
C ASN A 91 32.48 -11.58 -23.57
N GLY A 92 31.64 -12.58 -23.28
CA GLY A 92 32.13 -13.91 -22.88
C GLY A 92 32.82 -14.02 -21.51
N VAL A 93 32.74 -13.00 -20.66
CA VAL A 93 33.14 -13.08 -19.25
C VAL A 93 31.87 -13.06 -18.41
N VAL A 94 31.55 -14.19 -17.79
CA VAL A 94 30.52 -14.25 -16.76
C VAL A 94 31.12 -13.59 -15.52
N ASP A 95 30.83 -12.31 -15.33
CA ASP A 95 31.14 -11.63 -14.08
C ASP A 95 30.21 -12.20 -12.99
N THR A 96 30.74 -13.09 -12.16
CA THR A 96 30.01 -13.78 -11.09
C THR A 96 29.85 -12.92 -9.83
N THR A 97 30.12 -11.63 -9.87
CA THR A 97 29.75 -10.70 -8.77
C THR A 97 28.25 -10.37 -8.80
N ALA A 98 27.41 -11.33 -9.18
CA ALA A 98 25.97 -11.24 -9.15
C ALA A 98 25.52 -10.96 -7.71
N ALA A 99 24.97 -9.76 -7.56
CA ALA A 99 24.15 -9.27 -6.45
C ALA A 99 24.03 -10.21 -5.25
N HIS A 100 24.69 -9.84 -4.15
CA HIS A 100 24.27 -10.29 -2.84
C HIS A 100 22.79 -9.91 -2.69
N GLU A 101 21.89 -10.90 -2.76
CA GLU A 101 20.43 -10.71 -2.69
C GLU A 101 20.05 -10.13 -1.31
N SER A 102 20.22 -8.82 -1.15
CA SER A 102 19.69 -8.12 0.00
C SER A 102 18.17 -8.10 -0.15
N ARG A 103 17.48 -8.80 0.75
CA ARG A 103 16.02 -8.76 0.86
C ARG A 103 15.54 -7.30 0.78
N PRO A 104 14.50 -6.98 -0.01
CA PRO A 104 14.06 -5.61 -0.15
C PRO A 104 13.67 -5.00 1.21
N PRO A 105 13.91 -3.70 1.43
CA PRO A 105 13.59 -3.03 2.68
C PRO A 105 12.11 -3.10 3.00
N VAL A 106 11.79 -3.09 4.30
CA VAL A 106 10.43 -2.99 4.82
C VAL A 106 10.21 -1.56 5.28
N TYR A 107 9.07 -0.99 4.90
CA TYR A 107 8.67 0.38 5.24
C TYR A 107 7.42 0.36 6.10
N GLY A 108 7.26 1.39 6.94
CA GLY A 108 5.96 1.69 7.53
C GLY A 108 5.01 2.22 6.46
N MET A 109 3.72 2.01 6.64
CA MET A 109 2.70 2.52 5.72
C MET A 109 1.39 2.82 6.45
N VAL A 110 0.60 3.69 5.84
CA VAL A 110 -0.81 3.90 6.15
C VAL A 110 -1.58 3.57 4.87
N CYS A 111 -2.69 2.85 4.96
CA CYS A 111 -3.51 2.57 3.79
C CYS A 111 -4.99 2.84 4.03
N SER A 112 -5.67 3.28 2.98
CA SER A 112 -7.14 3.35 2.96
C SER A 112 -7.69 2.16 2.20
N LEU A 113 -8.68 1.49 2.79
CA LEU A 113 -9.49 0.47 2.13
C LEU A 113 -10.93 0.99 2.05
N GLY A 114 -11.48 1.14 0.85
CA GLY A 114 -12.80 1.77 0.70
C GLY A 114 -13.46 1.48 -0.64
N TRP A 115 -14.73 1.87 -0.78
CA TRP A 115 -15.44 1.77 -2.05
C TRP A 115 -15.03 2.88 -3.00
N ASN A 116 -14.88 2.57 -4.29
CA ASN A 116 -14.54 3.54 -5.32
C ASN A 116 -15.82 4.10 -5.99
N PRO A 117 -16.15 5.39 -5.81
CA PRO A 117 -17.33 6.01 -6.42
C PRO A 117 -17.32 6.03 -7.95
N GLN A 118 -16.15 5.93 -8.59
CA GLN A 118 -16.02 5.94 -10.05
C GLN A 118 -16.48 4.62 -10.69
N TYR A 119 -16.66 3.57 -9.90
CA TYR A 119 -17.19 2.28 -10.34
C TYR A 119 -18.59 2.01 -9.75
N ASN A 120 -19.41 3.04 -9.57
CA ASN A 120 -20.71 2.93 -8.90
C ASN A 120 -20.61 2.23 -7.53
N ASN A 121 -19.48 2.38 -6.81
CA ASN A 121 -19.18 1.66 -5.57
C ASN A 121 -19.30 0.13 -5.68
N THR A 122 -19.03 -0.45 -6.84
CA THR A 122 -19.03 -1.91 -7.03
C THR A 122 -17.66 -2.55 -6.81
N ILE A 123 -16.60 -1.73 -6.73
CA ILE A 123 -15.21 -2.16 -6.55
C ILE A 123 -14.61 -1.40 -5.36
N ARG A 124 -13.90 -2.13 -4.49
CA ARG A 124 -13.10 -1.55 -3.41
C ARG A 124 -11.69 -1.20 -3.91
N SER A 125 -11.09 -0.14 -3.40
CA SER A 125 -9.68 0.20 -3.59
C SER A 125 -8.89 0.04 -2.30
N LEU A 126 -7.63 -0.38 -2.42
CA LEU A 126 -6.63 -0.34 -1.37
C LEU A 126 -5.50 0.59 -1.82
N GLU A 127 -5.34 1.70 -1.12
CA GLU A 127 -4.37 2.74 -1.46
C GLU A 127 -3.37 2.89 -0.30
N ALA A 128 -2.10 2.59 -0.54
CA ALA A 128 -1.06 2.66 0.47
C ALA A 128 -0.18 3.91 0.32
N TYR A 129 -0.15 4.74 1.35
CA TYR A 129 0.88 5.76 1.54
C TYR A 129 2.07 5.13 2.26
N ILE A 130 3.19 4.99 1.55
CA ILE A 130 4.42 4.44 2.11
C ILE A 130 5.17 5.56 2.83
N LEU A 131 5.60 5.33 4.06
CA LEU A 131 6.36 6.29 4.88
C LEU A 131 7.82 6.37 4.43
N HIS A 132 8.03 6.52 3.12
CA HIS A 132 9.32 6.64 2.47
C HIS A 132 9.17 7.45 1.18
N LYS A 133 10.14 8.32 0.92
CA LYS A 133 10.19 9.10 -0.33
C LYS A 133 11.00 8.33 -1.36
N PHE A 134 10.36 7.95 -2.46
CA PHE A 134 11.03 7.37 -3.62
C PHE A 134 11.32 8.47 -4.65
N ASP A 135 12.47 8.35 -5.33
CA ASP A 135 12.86 9.29 -6.39
C ASP A 135 12.17 9.01 -7.72
N THR A 136 11.65 7.78 -7.89
CA THR A 136 10.96 7.33 -9.11
C THR A 136 9.65 6.62 -8.76
N ASP A 137 8.71 6.66 -9.70
CA ASP A 137 7.49 5.84 -9.61
C ASP A 137 7.84 4.35 -9.73
N PHE A 138 6.98 3.49 -9.21
CA PHE A 138 7.18 2.04 -9.12
C PHE A 138 5.95 1.24 -9.56
N TYR A 139 5.15 1.80 -10.47
CA TYR A 139 4.05 1.08 -11.11
C TYR A 139 4.56 -0.22 -11.74
N GLY A 140 3.72 -1.27 -11.69
CA GLY A 140 4.09 -2.60 -12.13
C GLY A 140 4.88 -3.41 -11.11
N SER A 141 5.44 -2.80 -10.06
CA SER A 141 6.13 -3.53 -8.99
C SER A 141 5.13 -4.26 -8.09
N THR A 142 5.57 -5.35 -7.45
CA THR A 142 4.77 -6.05 -6.46
C THR A 142 4.87 -5.35 -5.10
N LEU A 143 3.72 -4.94 -4.55
CA LEU A 143 3.62 -4.45 -3.19
C LEU A 143 3.07 -5.56 -2.29
N ARG A 144 3.81 -5.84 -1.21
CA ARG A 144 3.36 -6.70 -0.11
C ARG A 144 2.99 -5.80 1.06
N VAL A 145 1.80 -5.95 1.59
CA VAL A 145 1.23 -5.15 2.68
C VAL A 145 0.90 -6.10 3.82
N ALA A 146 1.28 -5.73 5.04
CA ALA A 146 0.82 -6.36 6.27
C ALA A 146 0.12 -5.29 7.11
N ILE A 147 -1.21 -5.39 7.23
CA ILE A 147 -2.05 -4.51 8.05
C ILE A 147 -2.03 -5.05 9.48
N CYS A 148 -1.85 -4.19 10.49
CA CYS A 148 -1.62 -4.59 11.89
C CYS A 148 -2.58 -3.91 12.88
#